data_AF-A0A341CQQ2-F1
#
_entry.id   AF-A0A341CQQ2-F1
#
_cell.length_a   1.000
_cell.length_b   1.000
_cell.length_c   1.000
_cell.angle_alpha   90.00
_cell.angle_beta   90.00
_cell.angle_gamma   90.00
#
_symmetry.space_group_name_H-M   'P 1'
#
loop_
_entity.id
_entity.type
_entity.pdbx_description
1 polymer ?
#
loop_
_entity_poly.entity_id
_entity_poly.type
_entity_poly.pdbx_seq_one_letter_code
_entity_poly.pdbx_strand_id
1 'polypeptide(L)'
;MAAVRMGKLTTMPAALICASISVHAAKEEESRKHLVKPEQLPIYTAPPLQSKYVDEQPGHLQMGFASIRTTTGRYIGWCKGVYVFMKYGIMDTVQFGKDAYVYLKNPPRDFLPKIGVITVSGLAGFISARKGSRFKRIAYPLGLATLGATVCYPVQSVIIAKVSSF
;
A
#
# COMPACT_ATOMS: atom_id res chain seq x y z
N MET A 1 43.49 24.66 -9.38
CA MET A 1 43.14 23.49 -10.22
C MET A 1 42.00 22.74 -9.57
N ALA A 2 40.83 22.65 -10.20
CA ALA A 2 39.85 21.59 -9.95
C ALA A 2 38.86 21.59 -11.12
N ALA A 3 39.03 20.63 -12.02
CA ALA A 3 38.24 20.47 -13.23
C ALA A 3 36.95 19.71 -12.91
N VAL A 4 35.80 20.31 -13.23
CA VAL A 4 34.50 19.64 -13.17
C VAL A 4 34.35 18.82 -14.45
N ARG A 5 34.50 17.49 -14.35
CA ARG A 5 34.19 16.55 -15.44
C ARG A 5 32.71 16.20 -15.39
N MET A 6 31.94 16.70 -16.36
CA MET A 6 30.55 16.30 -16.56
C MET A 6 30.48 15.06 -17.48
N GLY A 7 29.72 14.07 -17.03
CA GLY A 7 29.58 12.76 -17.66
C GLY A 7 28.86 12.81 -19.01
N LYS A 8 29.38 11.99 -19.93
CA LYS A 8 28.93 11.82 -21.32
C LYS A 8 27.60 11.05 -21.34
N LEU A 9 26.55 11.65 -21.91
CA LEU A 9 25.25 11.01 -22.13
C LEU A 9 25.37 10.03 -23.31
N THR A 10 25.21 8.73 -23.07
CA THR A 10 25.19 7.72 -24.12
C THR A 10 23.77 7.43 -24.58
N THR A 11 23.55 7.69 -25.87
CA THR A 11 22.38 7.37 -26.70
C THR A 11 21.90 5.92 -26.51
N MET A 12 20.63 5.74 -26.16
CA MET A 12 19.92 4.46 -26.20
C MET A 12 19.34 4.25 -27.62
N PRO A 13 19.44 3.05 -28.23
CA PRO A 13 18.88 2.80 -29.55
C PRO A 13 17.37 2.53 -29.46
N ALA A 14 16.59 3.28 -30.23
CA ALA A 14 15.18 3.02 -30.47
C ALA A 14 15.04 1.91 -31.51
N ALA A 15 14.81 0.68 -31.08
CA ALA A 15 14.50 -0.45 -31.95
C ALA A 15 12.98 -0.51 -32.16
N LEU A 16 12.49 0.09 -33.25
CA LEU A 16 11.12 -0.05 -33.73
C LEU A 16 11.05 -1.32 -34.60
N ILE A 17 10.44 -2.39 -34.09
CA ILE A 17 10.24 -3.64 -34.87
C ILE A 17 8.91 -3.51 -35.63
N CYS A 18 8.99 -3.28 -36.94
CA CYS A 18 7.85 -3.42 -37.85
C CYS A 18 7.62 -4.90 -38.15
N ALA A 19 6.47 -5.44 -37.74
CA ALA A 19 6.00 -6.76 -38.18
C ALA A 19 4.97 -6.59 -39.30
N SER A 20 5.33 -7.03 -40.51
CA SER A 20 4.44 -7.04 -41.67
C SER A 20 3.61 -8.34 -41.69
N ILE A 21 2.29 -8.23 -41.74
CA ILE A 21 1.36 -9.36 -41.91
C ILE A 21 1.14 -9.56 -43.40
N SER A 22 1.56 -10.71 -43.96
CA SER A 22 1.17 -11.11 -45.32
C SER A 22 -0.09 -11.97 -45.25
N VAL A 23 -1.19 -11.46 -45.81
CA VAL A 23 -2.43 -12.21 -46.01
C VAL A 23 -2.33 -12.97 -47.32
N HIS A 24 -2.37 -14.30 -47.26
CA HIS A 24 -2.54 -15.13 -48.45
C HIS A 24 -4.03 -15.24 -48.79
N ALA A 25 -4.42 -14.69 -49.94
CA ALA A 25 -5.73 -14.93 -50.53
C ALA A 25 -5.78 -16.36 -51.08
N ALA A 26 -6.62 -17.21 -50.48
CA ALA A 26 -6.92 -18.53 -50.99
C ALA A 26 -7.72 -18.39 -52.30
N LYS A 27 -7.19 -18.97 -53.37
CA LYS A 27 -7.85 -19.10 -54.66
C LYS A 27 -8.94 -20.15 -54.52
N GLU A 28 -10.21 -19.77 -54.63
CA GLU A 28 -11.31 -20.71 -54.73
C GLU A 28 -11.15 -21.54 -56.01
N GLU A 29 -10.92 -22.84 -55.86
CA GLU A 29 -11.13 -23.79 -56.94
C GLU A 29 -12.64 -24.04 -57.10
N GLU A 30 -13.10 -24.01 -58.35
CA GLU A 30 -14.49 -24.32 -58.72
C GLU A 30 -14.90 -25.70 -58.21
N SER A 31 -15.84 -25.71 -57.26
CA SER A 31 -16.46 -26.93 -56.78
C SER A 31 -17.35 -27.54 -57.88
N ARG A 32 -17.04 -28.78 -58.28
CA ARG A 32 -17.94 -29.62 -59.08
C ARG A 32 -19.25 -29.78 -58.32
N LYS A 33 -20.33 -29.21 -58.85
CA LYS A 33 -21.69 -29.29 -58.28
C LYS A 33 -22.19 -30.73 -58.34
N HIS A 34 -22.04 -31.47 -57.23
CA HIS A 34 -22.72 -32.74 -57.01
C HIS A 34 -24.19 -32.44 -56.69
N LEU A 35 -25.11 -32.76 -57.61
CA LEU A 35 -26.54 -32.56 -57.39
C LEU A 35 -27.07 -33.56 -56.35
N VAL A 36 -27.49 -33.04 -55.19
CA VAL A 36 -28.13 -33.80 -54.11
C VAL A 36 -29.65 -33.58 -54.17
N LYS A 37 -30.44 -34.64 -53.97
CA LYS A 37 -31.91 -34.57 -53.98
C LYS A 37 -32.42 -33.77 -52.76
N PRO A 38 -33.51 -32.97 -52.91
CA PRO A 38 -34.04 -32.12 -51.83
C PRO A 38 -34.40 -32.88 -50.53
N GLU A 39 -34.78 -34.15 -50.67
CA GLU A 39 -35.19 -35.03 -49.58
C GLU A 39 -34.04 -35.50 -48.68
N GLN A 40 -32.78 -35.34 -49.14
CA GLN A 40 -31.58 -35.70 -48.38
C GLN A 40 -30.94 -34.51 -47.68
N LEU A 41 -31.51 -33.31 -47.83
CA LEU A 41 -31.05 -32.12 -47.13
C LEU A 41 -31.73 -32.08 -45.75
N PRO A 42 -30.99 -32.15 -44.64
CA PRO A 42 -31.56 -32.00 -43.32
C PRO A 42 -32.05 -30.54 -43.16
N ILE A 43 -33.35 -30.29 -43.37
CA ILE A 43 -33.91 -28.93 -43.32
C ILE A 43 -33.94 -28.39 -41.88
N TYR A 44 -34.03 -29.25 -40.85
CA TYR A 44 -34.09 -28.84 -39.44
C TYR A 44 -33.34 -29.75 -38.45
N THR A 45 -32.56 -30.72 -38.92
CA THR A 45 -31.83 -31.61 -38.00
C THR A 45 -30.54 -30.95 -37.55
N ALA A 46 -30.54 -30.38 -36.35
CA ALA A 46 -29.31 -29.92 -35.72
C ALA A 46 -28.35 -31.12 -35.60
N PRO A 47 -27.08 -31.00 -36.06
CA PRO A 47 -26.12 -32.07 -35.95
C PRO A 47 -25.97 -32.47 -34.47
N PRO A 48 -25.77 -33.77 -34.16
CA PRO A 48 -25.56 -34.21 -32.79
C PRO A 48 -24.38 -33.43 -32.19
N LEU A 49 -24.66 -32.65 -31.15
CA LEU A 49 -23.71 -31.82 -30.39
C LEU A 49 -22.71 -32.74 -29.65
N GLN A 50 -21.78 -33.35 -30.38
CA GLN A 50 -20.56 -33.93 -29.80
C GLN A 50 -19.50 -32.84 -29.58
N SER A 51 -19.91 -31.65 -29.14
CA SER A 51 -18.98 -30.60 -28.74
C SER A 51 -18.42 -30.98 -27.37
N LYS A 52 -17.23 -31.59 -27.35
CA LYS A 52 -16.44 -31.70 -26.13
C LYS A 52 -16.04 -30.29 -25.73
N TYR A 53 -16.51 -29.82 -24.58
CA TYR A 53 -15.99 -28.58 -23.99
C TYR A 53 -14.50 -28.81 -23.72
N VAL A 54 -13.65 -28.17 -24.53
CA VAL A 54 -12.21 -28.14 -24.33
C VAL A 54 -11.95 -26.83 -23.61
N ASP A 55 -11.51 -26.90 -22.36
CA ASP A 55 -10.96 -25.72 -21.68
C ASP A 55 -9.81 -25.20 -22.55
N GLU A 56 -10.03 -24.06 -23.20
CA GLU A 56 -9.00 -23.38 -23.95
C GLU A 56 -7.87 -23.02 -22.98
N GLN A 57 -6.68 -23.58 -23.22
CA GLN A 57 -5.52 -23.17 -22.44
C GLN A 57 -5.37 -21.65 -22.58
N PRO A 58 -5.27 -20.91 -21.46
CA PRO A 58 -5.21 -19.46 -21.52
C PRO A 58 -4.02 -19.02 -22.35
N GLY A 59 -4.28 -18.27 -23.42
CA GLY A 59 -3.24 -17.78 -24.30
C GLY A 59 -2.24 -16.90 -23.54
N HIS A 60 -1.02 -16.74 -24.08
CA HIS A 60 0.03 -15.93 -23.47
C HIS A 60 -0.42 -14.51 -23.07
N LEU A 61 -1.29 -13.89 -23.89
CA LEU A 61 -1.87 -12.57 -23.61
C LEU A 61 -2.85 -12.61 -22.43
N GLN A 62 -3.71 -13.62 -22.36
CA GLN A 62 -4.69 -13.77 -21.29
C GLN A 62 -4.01 -14.00 -19.94
N MET A 63 -2.90 -14.75 -19.94
CA MET A 63 -2.06 -14.95 -18.75
C MET A 63 -1.34 -13.66 -18.33
N GLY A 64 -0.90 -12.85 -19.29
CA GLY A 64 -0.37 -11.51 -19.06
C GLY A 64 -1.38 -10.58 -18.38
N PHE A 65 -2.60 -10.49 -18.92
CA PHE A 65 -3.68 -9.68 -18.32
C PHE A 65 -4.07 -10.17 -16.92
N ALA A 66 -4.13 -11.50 -16.71
CA ALA A 66 -4.40 -12.07 -15.39
C ALA A 66 -3.30 -11.69 -14.38
N SER A 67 -2.03 -11.73 -14.80
CA SER A 67 -0.90 -11.31 -13.97
C SER A 67 -0.95 -9.82 -13.62
N ILE A 68 -1.24 -8.95 -14.59
CA ILE A 68 -1.38 -7.50 -14.35
C ILE A 68 -2.54 -7.22 -13.40
N ARG A 69 -3.68 -7.91 -13.56
CA ARG A 69 -4.86 -7.72 -12.69
C ARG A 69 -4.59 -8.15 -11.26
N THR A 70 -3.93 -9.30 -11.06
CA THR A 70 -3.61 -9.82 -9.72
C THR A 70 -2.58 -8.95 -8.99
N THR A 71 -1.55 -8.48 -9.71
CA THR A 71 -0.54 -7.56 -9.17
C THR A 71 -1.14 -6.19 -8.84
N THR A 72 -1.96 -5.63 -9.73
CA THR A 72 -2.66 -4.36 -9.53
C THR A 72 -3.62 -4.41 -8.34
N GLY A 73 -4.38 -5.49 -8.18
CA GLY A 73 -5.29 -5.67 -7.05
C GLY A 73 -4.58 -5.63 -5.69
N ARG A 74 -3.39 -6.25 -5.60
CA ARG A 74 -2.58 -6.22 -4.38
C ARG A 74 -2.08 -4.80 -4.05
N TYR A 75 -1.66 -4.04 -5.05
CA TYR A 75 -1.20 -2.67 -4.87
C TYR A 75 -2.34 -1.73 -4.42
N ILE A 76 -3.51 -1.85 -5.04
CA ILE A 76 -4.71 -1.07 -4.69
C ILE A 76 -5.15 -1.39 -3.25
N GLY A 77 -5.14 -2.66 -2.85
CA GLY A 77 -5.48 -3.07 -1.49
C GLY A 77 -4.55 -2.45 -0.45
N TRP A 78 -3.24 -2.46 -0.70
CA TRP A 78 -2.26 -1.84 0.18
C TRP A 78 -2.41 -0.31 0.25
N CYS A 79 -2.58 0.35 -0.90
CA CYS A 79 -2.78 1.79 -0.98
C CYS A 79 -4.05 2.23 -0.24
N LYS A 80 -5.14 1.46 -0.35
CA LYS A 80 -6.38 1.69 0.39
C LYS A 80 -6.16 1.60 1.90
N GLY A 81 -5.40 0.62 2.38
CA GLY A 81 -5.05 0.49 3.79
C GLY A 81 -4.28 1.71 4.32
N VAL A 82 -3.26 2.15 3.60
CA VAL A 82 -2.47 3.35 3.97
C VAL A 82 -3.31 4.61 3.94
N TYR A 83 -4.17 4.79 2.93
CA TYR A 83 -5.06 5.94 2.83
C TYR A 83 -6.05 6.00 4.00
N VAL A 84 -6.64 4.86 4.35
CA VAL A 84 -7.57 4.73 5.47
C VAL A 84 -6.87 5.04 6.79
N PHE A 85 -5.67 4.49 7.01
CA PHE A 85 -4.85 4.81 8.18
C PHE A 85 -4.53 6.30 8.27
N MET A 86 -4.13 6.92 7.16
CA MET A 86 -3.84 8.36 7.10
C MET A 86 -5.08 9.21 7.41
N LYS A 87 -6.23 8.85 6.82
CA LYS A 87 -7.51 9.52 7.06
C LYS A 87 -7.90 9.48 8.54
N TYR A 88 -7.85 8.30 9.15
CA TYR A 88 -8.16 8.15 10.57
C TYR A 88 -7.13 8.83 11.45
N GLY A 89 -5.83 8.74 11.13
CA GLY A 89 -4.77 9.39 11.89
C GLY A 89 -4.89 10.92 11.90
N ILE A 90 -5.22 11.54 10.76
CA ILE A 90 -5.45 12.99 10.68
C ILE A 90 -6.70 13.36 11.50
N MET A 91 -7.77 12.60 11.37
CA MET A 91 -9.03 12.87 12.08
C MET A 91 -8.86 12.73 13.60
N ASP A 92 -8.13 11.71 14.04
CA ASP A 92 -7.76 11.47 15.45
C ASP A 92 -6.87 12.60 15.97
N THR A 93 -5.86 13.02 15.22
CA THR A 93 -4.98 14.13 15.62
C THR A 93 -5.74 15.45 15.77
N VAL A 94 -6.66 15.74 14.85
CA VAL A 94 -7.50 16.95 14.94
C VAL A 94 -8.44 16.87 16.14
N GLN A 95 -9.02 15.69 16.41
CA GLN A 95 -9.90 15.50 17.54
C GLN A 95 -9.15 15.59 18.87
N PHE A 96 -7.99 14.95 18.97
CA PHE A 96 -7.07 15.07 20.10
C PHE A 96 -6.63 16.52 20.32
N GLY A 97 -6.32 17.25 19.25
CA GLY A 97 -5.97 18.68 19.34
C GLY A 97 -7.11 19.54 19.85
N LYS A 98 -8.35 19.28 19.41
CA LYS A 98 -9.55 19.98 19.92
C LYS A 98 -9.80 19.67 21.39
N ASP A 99 -9.70 18.39 21.77
CA ASP A 99 -9.87 17.94 23.15
C ASP A 99 -8.81 18.56 24.06
N ALA A 100 -7.54 18.52 23.65
CA ALA A 100 -6.44 19.18 24.34
C ALA A 100 -6.64 20.71 24.42
N TYR A 101 -7.16 21.35 23.37
CA TYR A 101 -7.44 22.79 23.39
C TYR A 101 -8.56 23.14 24.38
N VAL A 102 -9.66 22.39 24.40
CA VAL A 102 -10.76 22.59 25.37
C VAL A 102 -10.25 22.39 26.79
N TYR A 103 -9.41 21.38 27.00
CA TYR A 103 -8.78 21.09 28.27
C TYR A 103 -7.83 22.20 28.74
N LEU A 104 -7.00 22.75 27.83
CA LEU A 104 -6.11 23.88 28.11
C LEU A 104 -6.85 25.20 28.33
N LYS A 105 -8.05 25.36 27.74
CA LYS A 105 -8.86 26.57 27.87
C LYS A 105 -9.44 26.75 29.27
N ASN A 106 -9.69 25.66 30.01
CA ASN A 106 -10.14 25.69 31.41
C ASN A 106 -9.24 24.77 32.25
N PRO A 107 -7.99 25.17 32.55
CA PRO A 107 -7.06 24.27 33.20
C PRO A 107 -7.49 24.04 34.66
N PRO A 108 -7.61 22.78 35.12
CA PRO A 108 -7.73 22.50 36.54
C PRO A 108 -6.47 22.98 37.26
N ARG A 109 -6.60 23.51 38.49
CA ARG A 109 -5.51 24.22 39.21
C ARG A 109 -4.21 23.41 39.35
N ASP A 110 -4.31 22.08 39.32
CA ASP A 110 -3.18 21.16 39.46
C ASP A 110 -2.47 20.83 38.14
N PHE A 111 -2.97 21.28 36.97
CA PHE A 111 -2.40 20.89 35.68
C PHE A 111 -1.07 21.58 35.40
N LEU A 112 -0.99 22.91 35.51
CA LEU A 112 0.22 23.68 35.22
C LEU A 112 1.42 23.28 36.09
N PRO A 113 1.28 23.05 37.41
CA PRO A 113 2.38 22.53 38.22
C PRO A 113 2.83 21.14 37.78
N LYS A 114 1.90 20.23 37.40
CA LYS A 114 2.24 18.88 36.96
C LYS A 114 3.00 18.85 35.64
N ILE A 115 2.54 19.58 34.62
CA ILE A 115 3.29 19.69 33.35
C ILE A 115 4.61 20.44 33.53
N GLY A 116 4.67 21.42 34.44
CA GLY A 116 5.92 22.09 34.82
C GLY A 116 6.96 21.12 35.40
N VAL A 117 6.55 20.29 36.36
CA VAL A 117 7.45 19.28 36.95
C VAL A 117 7.90 18.24 35.92
N ILE A 118 7.01 17.78 35.04
CA ILE A 118 7.35 16.82 33.97
C ILE A 118 8.33 17.44 32.97
N THR A 119 8.10 18.68 32.55
CA THR A 119 8.98 19.38 31.59
C THR A 119 10.36 19.66 32.19
N VAL A 120 10.43 20.14 33.44
CA VAL A 120 11.70 20.38 34.14
C VAL A 120 12.45 19.07 34.37
N SER A 121 11.75 18.00 34.77
CA SER A 121 12.34 16.66 34.96
C SER A 121 12.85 16.05 33.65
N GLY A 122 12.08 16.15 32.56
CA GLY A 122 12.47 15.70 31.23
C GLY A 122 13.65 16.50 30.67
N LEU A 123 13.67 17.82 30.87
CA LEU A 123 14.77 18.69 30.46
C LEU A 123 16.04 18.38 31.27
N ALA A 124 15.94 18.16 32.57
CA ALA A 124 17.05 17.73 33.41
C ALA A 124 17.60 16.37 32.95
N GLY A 125 16.73 15.41 32.63
CA GLY A 125 17.11 14.12 32.04
C GLY A 125 17.81 14.26 30.69
N PHE A 126 17.36 15.18 29.84
CA PHE A 126 17.96 15.47 28.53
C PHE A 126 19.33 16.14 28.64
N ILE A 127 19.49 17.09 29.56
CA ILE A 127 20.76 17.75 29.84
C ILE A 127 21.76 16.74 30.42
N SER A 128 21.31 15.86 31.32
CA SER A 128 22.13 14.79 31.89
C SER A 128 22.54 13.74 30.83
N ALA A 129 21.63 13.42 29.92
CA ALA A 129 21.89 12.59 28.75
C ALA A 129 22.95 13.17 27.80
N ARG A 130 23.10 14.50 27.72
CA ARG A 130 24.04 15.18 26.81
C ARG A 130 25.50 14.77 27.04
N LYS A 131 25.85 14.34 28.26
CA LYS A 131 27.21 13.93 28.65
C LYS A 131 27.43 12.40 28.64
N GLY A 132 26.62 11.64 27.90
CA GLY A 132 26.69 10.16 27.85
C GLY A 132 26.58 9.54 26.44
N SER A 133 26.75 8.21 26.39
CA SER A 133 26.63 7.38 25.16
C SER A 133 25.26 7.53 24.48
N ARG A 134 25.20 7.31 23.15
CA ARG A 134 23.99 7.43 22.31
C ARG A 134 22.77 6.69 22.88
N PHE A 135 22.98 5.56 23.54
CA PHE A 135 21.92 4.79 24.22
C PHE A 135 21.44 5.47 25.51
N LYS A 136 22.36 5.92 26.37
CA LYS A 136 22.03 6.70 27.59
C LYS A 136 21.33 8.01 27.25
N ARG A 137 21.61 8.58 26.07
CA ARG A 137 20.95 9.77 25.56
C ARG A 137 19.44 9.63 25.35
N ILE A 138 18.98 8.41 25.08
CA ILE A 138 17.58 8.10 24.80
C ILE A 138 16.93 7.42 26.01
N ALA A 139 17.64 6.49 26.64
CA ALA A 139 17.13 5.74 27.79
C ALA A 139 16.87 6.62 29.03
N TYR A 140 17.74 7.59 29.33
CA TYR A 140 17.57 8.47 30.49
C TYR A 140 16.35 9.40 30.41
N PRO A 141 16.15 10.19 29.33
CA PRO A 141 14.97 11.05 29.24
C PRO A 141 13.69 10.21 29.13
N LEU A 142 13.73 9.06 28.44
CA LEU A 142 12.57 8.17 28.37
C LEU A 142 12.21 7.59 29.74
N GLY A 143 13.20 7.07 30.48
CA GLY A 143 13.00 6.50 31.82
C GLY A 143 12.63 7.53 32.88
N LEU A 144 13.21 8.74 32.84
CA LEU A 144 12.84 9.82 33.77
C LEU A 144 11.47 10.40 33.44
N ALA A 145 11.11 10.52 32.15
CA ALA A 145 9.77 10.98 31.76
C ALA A 145 8.70 9.96 32.15
N THR A 146 8.95 8.66 31.99
CA THR A 146 7.99 7.62 32.42
C THR A 146 7.82 7.62 33.94
N LEU A 147 8.89 7.74 34.72
CA LEU A 147 8.81 7.86 36.17
C LEU A 147 8.13 9.17 36.62
N GLY A 148 8.41 10.28 35.95
CA GLY A 148 7.74 11.56 36.23
C GLY A 148 6.25 11.51 35.93
N ALA A 149 5.86 10.86 34.83
CA ALA A 149 4.48 10.67 34.46
C ALA A 149 3.74 9.72 35.43
N THR A 150 4.40 8.66 35.91
CA THR A 150 3.78 7.71 36.86
C THR A 150 3.51 8.33 38.22
N VAL A 151 4.41 9.21 38.70
CA VAL A 151 4.23 9.92 39.96
C VAL A 151 3.19 11.03 39.85
N CYS A 152 3.11 11.75 38.72
CA CYS A 152 2.12 12.82 38.53
C CYS A 152 0.70 12.35 38.17
N TYR A 153 0.57 11.14 37.58
CA TYR A 153 -0.71 10.57 37.12
C TYR A 153 -0.84 9.06 37.46
N PRO A 154 -0.82 8.71 38.76
CA PRO A 154 -0.78 7.30 39.21
C PRO A 154 -1.99 6.47 38.76
N VAL A 155 -3.18 7.08 38.71
CA VAL A 155 -4.42 6.39 38.28
C VAL A 155 -4.34 5.94 36.81
N GLN A 156 -3.80 6.79 35.93
CA GLN A 156 -3.65 6.46 34.51
C GLN A 156 -2.56 5.41 34.28
N SER A 157 -1.48 5.46 35.07
CA SER A 157 -0.40 4.47 35.00
C SER A 157 -0.85 3.07 35.42
N VAL A 158 -1.68 2.96 36.46
CA VAL A 158 -2.23 1.67 36.91
C VAL A 158 -3.16 1.07 35.85
N ILE A 159 -3.98 1.89 35.18
CA ILE A 159 -4.87 1.42 34.11
C ILE A 159 -4.05 0.88 32.93
N ILE A 160 -3.04 1.61 32.48
CA ILE A 160 -2.18 1.20 31.36
C ILE A 160 -1.40 -0.08 31.72
N ALA A 161 -0.84 -0.15 32.93
CA ALA A 161 -0.13 -1.35 33.40
C ALA A 161 -1.05 -2.57 33.47
N LYS A 162 -2.32 -2.40 33.85
CA LYS A 162 -3.30 -3.48 33.90
C LYS A 162 -3.68 -3.98 32.50
N VAL A 163 -3.75 -3.09 31.50
CA VAL A 163 -4.01 -3.45 30.09
C VAL A 163 -2.81 -4.14 29.44
N SER A 164 -1.58 -3.79 29.84
CA SER A 164 -0.36 -4.44 29.33
C SER A 164 0.01 -5.75 30.03
N SER A 165 -0.65 -6.09 31.14
CA SER A 165 -0.37 -7.30 31.94
C SER A 165 -1.29 -8.48 31.61
N PHE A 166 -2.08 -8.37 30.52
CA PHE A 166 -2.83 -9.46 29.89
C PHE A 166 -2.08 -9.94 28.65
#